data_AF-A0AAE1EL46-F1
#
_entry.id   AF-A0AAE1EL46-F1
#
_cell.length_a   1.000
_cell.length_b   1.000
_cell.length_c   1.000
_cell.angle_alpha   90.00
_cell.angle_beta   90.00
_cell.angle_gamma   90.00
#
_symmetry.space_group_name_H-M   'P 1'
#
loop_
_entity.id
_entity.type
_entity.pdbx_description
1 polymer ?
#
loop_
_entity_poly.entity_id
_entity_poly.type
_entity_poly.pdbx_seq_one_letter_code
_entity_poly.pdbx_strand_id
1 'polypeptide(L)'
;MKGTPDMPRCGFSNAVVQILRMHGVDYDAHNVLADDSVRQGIKEYSEWPTIPQIFINKEFIGGCDILLQLHQSGELIEELQKVGIASALLEAEVDENDDKKK
;
A
#
# COMPACT_ATOMS: atom_id res chain seq x y z
N MET A 1 -6.32 2.11 -8.03
CA MET A 1 -5.60 3.42 -7.99
C MET A 1 -5.99 4.30 -9.18
N LYS A 2 -5.59 5.58 -9.21
CA LYS A 2 -5.78 6.48 -10.37
C LYS A 2 -4.50 6.54 -11.21
N GLY A 3 -4.51 5.96 -12.42
CA GLY A 3 -3.32 5.73 -13.23
C GLY A 3 -2.72 4.34 -13.00
N THR A 4 -1.44 4.16 -13.32
CA THR A 4 -0.68 2.91 -13.10
C THR A 4 0.48 3.14 -12.12
N PRO A 5 1.11 2.09 -11.56
CA PRO A 5 2.28 2.26 -10.69
C PRO A 5 3.42 3.04 -11.35
N ASP A 6 3.64 2.84 -12.64
CA ASP A 6 4.68 3.55 -13.42
C ASP A 6 4.29 4.98 -13.76
N MET A 7 2.99 5.24 -13.92
CA MET A 7 2.46 6.55 -14.29
C MET A 7 1.22 6.90 -13.46
N PRO A 8 1.39 7.21 -12.17
CA PRO A 8 0.29 7.61 -11.30
C PRO A 8 -0.27 8.96 -11.75
N ARG A 9 -1.60 9.10 -11.76
CA ARG A 9 -2.31 10.30 -12.21
C ARG A 9 -2.89 11.13 -11.05
N CYS A 10 -2.55 10.78 -9.81
CA CYS A 10 -3.05 11.43 -8.60
C CYS A 10 -2.01 11.31 -7.48
N GLY A 11 -1.77 12.40 -6.73
CA GLY A 11 -0.79 12.44 -5.64
C GLY A 11 -1.01 11.35 -4.59
N PHE A 12 -2.26 11.11 -4.18
CA PHE A 12 -2.60 10.03 -3.23
C PHE A 12 -2.30 8.64 -3.79
N SER A 13 -2.53 8.40 -5.09
CA SER A 13 -2.16 7.14 -5.72
C SER A 13 -0.65 6.97 -5.82
N ASN A 14 0.09 8.06 -6.09
CA ASN A 14 1.55 8.03 -6.08
C ASN A 14 2.09 7.72 -4.67
N ALA A 15 1.53 8.32 -3.62
CA ALA A 15 1.96 8.07 -2.24
C ALA A 15 1.83 6.58 -1.87
N VAL A 16 0.70 5.94 -2.20
CA VAL A 16 0.52 4.49 -2.00
C VAL A 16 1.56 3.67 -2.76
N VAL A 17 1.83 4.00 -4.02
CA VAL A 17 2.85 3.32 -4.83
C VAL A 17 4.23 3.45 -4.21
N GLN A 18 4.61 4.64 -3.71
CA GLN A 18 5.90 4.85 -3.07
C GLN A 18 6.03 4.06 -1.77
N ILE A 19 5.00 4.01 -0.94
CA ILE A 19 5.00 3.21 0.29
C ILE A 19 5.22 1.73 -0.05
N LEU A 20 4.42 1.15 -0.96
CA LEU A 20 4.57 -0.26 -1.33
C LEU A 20 5.95 -0.58 -1.94
N ARG A 21 6.53 0.36 -2.70
CA ARG A 21 7.90 0.24 -3.22
C ARG A 21 8.94 0.25 -2.11
N MET A 22 8.82 1.11 -1.10
CA MET A 22 9.75 1.13 0.05
C MET A 22 9.71 -0.19 0.82
N HIS A 23 8.53 -0.81 0.94
CA HIS A 23 8.38 -2.12 1.54
C HIS A 23 8.81 -3.28 0.63
N GLY A 24 9.16 -3.02 -0.64
CA GLY A 24 9.58 -4.06 -1.58
C GLY A 24 8.48 -5.07 -1.92
N VAL A 25 7.21 -4.65 -1.86
CA VAL A 25 6.06 -5.55 -2.05
C VAL A 25 5.69 -5.66 -3.52
N ASP A 26 5.51 -6.89 -4.00
CA ASP A 26 4.86 -7.18 -5.27
C ASP A 26 3.33 -7.08 -5.13
N TYR A 27 2.68 -6.35 -6.03
CA TYR A 27 1.23 -6.15 -5.99
C TYR A 27 0.62 -5.96 -7.37
N ASP A 28 -0.66 -6.32 -7.48
CA ASP A 28 -1.48 -5.99 -8.63
C ASP A 28 -2.10 -4.60 -8.50
N ALA A 29 -2.10 -3.84 -9.59
CA ALA A 29 -2.62 -2.48 -9.64
C ALA A 29 -3.71 -2.34 -10.69
N HIS A 30 -4.92 -1.99 -10.24
CA HIS A 30 -6.04 -1.72 -11.15
C HIS A 30 -6.26 -0.21 -11.33
N ASN A 31 -6.22 0.24 -12.58
CA ASN A 31 -6.44 1.64 -12.96
C ASN A 31 -7.94 1.95 -13.13
N VAL A 32 -8.53 2.64 -12.16
CA VAL A 32 -9.96 2.98 -12.19
C VAL A 32 -10.30 4.10 -13.19
N LEU A 33 -9.30 4.73 -13.81
CA LEU A 33 -9.55 5.74 -14.85
C LEU A 33 -9.79 5.12 -16.23
N ALA A 34 -9.45 3.84 -16.41
CA ALA A 34 -9.67 3.13 -17.66
C ALA A 34 -11.10 2.56 -17.78
N ASP A 35 -11.79 2.38 -16.65
CA ASP A 35 -13.12 1.77 -16.60
C ASP A 35 -13.95 2.39 -15.45
N ASP A 36 -15.01 3.10 -15.81
CA ASP A 36 -15.92 3.74 -14.86
C ASP A 36 -16.79 2.73 -14.08
N SER A 37 -17.08 1.55 -14.63
CA SER A 37 -17.78 0.48 -13.92
C SER A 37 -16.92 -0.07 -12.79
N VAL A 38 -15.62 -0.29 -13.01
CA VAL A 38 -14.67 -0.66 -11.95
C VAL A 38 -14.59 0.45 -10.90
N ARG A 39 -14.58 1.71 -11.32
CA ARG A 39 -14.49 2.87 -10.43
C ARG A 39 -15.68 2.99 -9.48
N GLN A 40 -16.90 2.73 -9.94
CA GLN A 40 -18.07 2.76 -9.05
C GLN A 40 -18.20 1.46 -8.26
N GLY A 41 -18.01 0.32 -8.92
CA GLY A 41 -18.12 -1.00 -8.28
C GLY A 41 -17.18 -1.15 -7.09
N ILE A 42 -15.95 -0.64 -7.17
CA ILE A 42 -15.00 -0.75 -6.04
C ILE A 42 -15.43 0.06 -4.82
N LYS A 43 -16.09 1.22 -5.02
CA LYS A 43 -16.58 2.04 -3.90
C LYS A 43 -17.75 1.40 -3.18
N GLU A 44 -18.65 0.78 -3.95
CA GLU A 44 -19.80 0.05 -3.41
C GLU A 44 -19.33 -1.22 -2.70
N TYR A 45 -18.42 -1.98 -3.31
CA TYR A 45 -17.87 -3.22 -2.74
C TYR A 45 -17.17 -3.00 -1.40
N SER A 46 -16.36 -1.94 -1.30
CA SER A 46 -15.60 -1.63 -0.08
C SER A 46 -16.36 -0.73 0.90
N GLU A 47 -17.58 -0.31 0.56
CA GLU A 47 -18.32 0.75 1.25
C GLU A 47 -17.47 2.01 1.51
N TRP A 48 -16.59 2.36 0.57
CA TRP A 48 -15.60 3.44 0.72
C TRP A 48 -15.58 4.41 -0.47
N PRO A 49 -15.74 5.73 -0.25
CA PRO A 49 -16.03 6.66 -1.34
C PRO A 49 -14.81 7.09 -2.16
N THR A 50 -13.58 6.86 -1.67
CA THR A 50 -12.35 7.44 -2.24
C THR A 50 -11.41 6.41 -2.85
N ILE A 51 -10.47 6.91 -3.68
CA ILE A 51 -9.42 6.15 -4.37
C ILE A 51 -8.10 6.90 -4.14
N PRO A 52 -6.97 6.23 -3.85
CA PRO A 52 -6.73 4.78 -3.91
C PRO A 52 -7.38 4.00 -2.76
N GLN A 53 -7.59 2.70 -2.99
CA GLN A 53 -8.00 1.72 -2.00
C GLN A 53 -6.99 0.57 -2.01
N ILE A 54 -6.68 0.04 -0.83
CA ILE A 54 -5.70 -1.03 -0.62
C ILE A 54 -6.42 -2.24 -0.05
N PHE A 55 -6.09 -3.41 -0.59
CA PHE A 55 -6.56 -4.69 -0.12
C PHE A 55 -5.36 -5.60 0.14
N ILE A 56 -5.37 -6.29 1.26
CA ILE A 56 -4.38 -7.30 1.62
C ILE A 56 -5.15 -8.57 1.93
N ASN A 57 -4.77 -9.71 1.33
CA ASN A 57 -5.48 -10.98 1.48
C ASN A 57 -7.01 -10.89 1.24
N LYS A 58 -7.42 -10.10 0.24
CA LYS A 58 -8.83 -9.81 -0.11
C LYS A 58 -9.62 -9.04 0.95
N GLU A 59 -8.96 -8.57 2.01
CA GLU A 59 -9.56 -7.72 3.03
C GLU A 59 -9.26 -6.25 2.74
N PHE A 60 -10.26 -5.40 2.93
CA PHE A 60 -10.12 -3.96 2.73
C PHE A 60 -9.33 -3.35 3.90
N ILE A 61 -8.20 -2.72 3.59
CA ILE A 61 -7.32 -2.09 4.59
C ILE A 61 -7.65 -0.61 4.74
N GLY A 62 -7.87 0.10 3.63
CA GLY A 62 -8.16 1.53 3.67
C GLY A 62 -7.73 2.29 2.44
N GLY A 63 -7.70 3.62 2.58
CA GLY A 63 -7.20 4.56 1.59
C GLY A 63 -5.75 4.97 1.82
N CYS A 64 -5.32 6.04 1.14
CA CYS A 64 -3.96 6.56 1.22
C CYS A 64 -3.53 6.95 2.65
N ASP A 65 -4.38 7.67 3.38
CA ASP A 65 -4.03 8.19 4.72
C ASP A 65 -3.86 7.06 5.74
N ILE A 66 -4.72 6.04 5.66
CA ILE A 66 -4.63 4.85 6.52
C ILE A 66 -3.35 4.08 6.22
N LEU A 67 -3.02 3.86 4.93
CA LEU A 67 -1.77 3.19 4.57
C LEU A 67 -0.53 3.96 5.06
N LEU A 68 -0.57 5.30 4.96
CA LEU A 68 0.49 6.14 5.47
C LEU A 68 0.63 6.03 7.00
N GLN A 69 -0.48 5.99 7.73
CA GLN A 69 -0.46 5.77 9.18
C GLN A 69 0.14 4.41 9.53
N LEU A 70 -0.30 3.33 8.89
CA LEU A 70 0.21 1.98 9.11
C LEU A 70 1.70 1.87 8.78
N HIS A 71 2.15 2.57 7.73
CA HIS A 71 3.57 2.67 7.39
C HIS A 71 4.37 3.37 8.50
N GLN A 72 3.86 4.50 9.01
CA GLN A 72 4.55 5.28 10.04
C GLN A 72 4.56 4.60 11.41
N SER A 73 3.51 3.84 11.75
CA SER A 73 3.44 3.10 13.02
C SER A 73 4.19 1.78 13.00
N GLY A 74 4.63 1.30 11.83
CA GLY A 74 5.22 -0.03 11.65
C GLY A 74 4.19 -1.15 11.53
N GLU A 75 2.91 -0.90 11.81
CA GLU A 75 1.83 -1.90 11.73
C GLU A 75 1.67 -2.47 10.31
N LEU A 76 2.01 -1.72 9.26
CA LEU A 76 2.00 -2.24 7.89
C LEU A 76 2.95 -3.44 7.72
N ILE A 77 4.07 -3.45 8.44
CA ILE A 77 5.01 -4.58 8.41
C ILE A 77 4.34 -5.82 9.00
N GLU A 78 3.64 -5.68 10.12
CA GLU A 78 2.90 -6.78 10.76
C GLU A 78 1.79 -7.32 9.85
N GLU A 79 1.04 -6.43 9.19
CA GLU A 79 0.00 -6.82 8.22
C GLU A 79 0.57 -7.61 7.03
N LEU A 80 1.73 -7.18 6.49
CA LEU A 80 2.41 -7.91 5.42
C LEU A 80 2.94 -9.27 5.90
N GLN A 81 3.48 -9.35 7.12
CA GLN A 81 3.96 -10.60 7.70
C GLN A 81 2.84 -11.63 7.89
N LYS A 82 1.64 -11.20 8.30
CA LYS A 82 0.46 -12.09 8.44
C LYS A 82 0.13 -12.84 7.16
N VAL A 83 0.44 -12.25 6.00
CA VAL A 83 0.19 -12.84 4.69
C VAL A 83 1.45 -13.44 4.04
N GLY A 84 2.54 -13.55 4.80
CA GLY A 84 3.79 -14.15 4.35
C GLY A 84 4.65 -13.26 3.45
N ILE A 85 4.41 -11.94 3.45
CA ILE A 85 5.20 -10.97 2.69
C ILE A 85 6.24 -10.35 3.63
N ALA A 86 7.52 -10.51 3.30
CA ALA A 86 8.60 -9.86 4.02
C ALA A 86 8.78 -8.43 3.51
N SER A 87 8.70 -7.45 4.41
CA SER A 87 8.97 -6.04 4.10
C SER A 87 10.47 -5.79 4.00
N ALA A 88 10.93 -5.13 2.92
CA ALA A 88 12.33 -4.73 2.75
C ALA A 88 12.85 -3.80 3.87
N LEU A 89 11.95 -3.09 4.56
CA LEU A 89 12.33 -2.22 5.68
C LEU A 89 12.72 -2.98 6.95
N LEU A 90 12.33 -4.25 7.10
CA LEU A 90 12.77 -5.08 8.25
C LEU A 90 14.28 -5.32 8.21
N GLU A 91 14.86 -5.47 7.02
CA GLU A 91 16.28 -5.74 6.86
C GLU A 91 17.13 -4.50 7.20
N ALA A 92 16.61 -3.30 6.92
CA ALA A 92 17.28 -2.03 7.19
C ALA A 92 17.40 -1.70 8.69
N GLU A 93 16.41 -2.09 9.52
CA GLU A 93 16.46 -1.82 10.97
C GLU A 93 17.42 -2.77 11.72
N VAL A 94 17.71 -3.95 11.17
CA VAL A 94 18.65 -4.89 11.77
C VAL A 94 20.10 -4.38 11.60
N ASP A 95 20.43 -3.80 10.44
CA ASP A 95 21.75 -3.21 10.20
C ASP A 95 22.01 -1.96 11.09
N GLU A 96 21.03 -1.06 11.25
CA GLU A 96 21.24 0.15 12.08
C GLU A 96 21.37 -0.13 13.58
N ASN A 97 20.76 -1.21 14.08
CA ASN A 97 20.83 -1.57 15.50
C ASN A 97 22.12 -2.33 15.86
N ASP A 98 22.76 -3.01 14.89
CA ASP A 98 24.04 -3.70 15.12
C ASP A 98 25.22 -2.72 15.13
N ASP A 99 25.18 -1.66 14.33
CA ASP A 99 26.19 -0.59 14.33
C ASP A 99 26.18 0.28 15.60
N LYS A 100 25.03 0.43 16.29
CA LYS A 100 24.94 1.16 17.57
C LYS A 100 25.39 0.35 18.78
N LYS A 101 25.73 -0.94 18.60
CA LYS A 101 26.11 -1.86 19.68
C LYS A 101 27.58 -2.27 19.67
N LYS A 102 28.37 -1.78 18.71
CA LYS A 102 29.84 -1.83 18.68
C LYS A 102 30.46 -0.53 19.18
#